data_AF-A0AA44EFQ4-F1
#
_entry.id   AF-A0AA44EFQ4-F1
#
_cell.length_a   1.000
_cell.length_b   1.000
_cell.length_c   1.000
_cell.angle_alpha   90.00
_cell.angle_beta   90.00
_cell.angle_gamma   90.00
#
_symmetry.space_group_name_H-M   'P 1'
#
loop_
_entity.id
_entity.type
_entity.pdbx_description
1 polymer ?
#
loop_
_entity_poly.entity_id
_entity_poly.type
_entity_poly.pdbx_seq_one_letter_code
_entity_poly.pdbx_strand_id
1 'polypeptide(L)'
;MTEWECAFCGPTDAKRTKEHLWPASLHRRVAALLDGGEQKFWIARLEKALSNEPTIRDVCASCNNGELSSLDNYVCQVFDREFSIIRERGEEVKLEYDYHLLKRWLLKMSYNSARMSSSDAALFQPLLPYIMGKNQSIGRSVKLFLEMTYPSELTEEDAHDGVPMTVRPAINRVGFVGYKTPAGMKIVRAVHLRSFSFLLAFLPPTAKAASMQAFVAEFLSSRPAARELRASMSQVSLHCDGIDCWSSIVSGMTHRLKPKET
;
A
#
# COMPACT_ATOMS: atom_id res chain seq x y z
N MET A 1 -15.06 -2.39 33.73
CA MET A 1 -13.88 -2.46 32.83
C MET A 1 -13.57 -1.03 32.42
N THR A 2 -12.31 -0.61 32.43
CA THR A 2 -11.94 0.74 31.99
C THR A 2 -12.04 0.82 30.47
N GLU A 3 -12.91 1.71 30.01
CA GLU A 3 -13.06 2.03 28.60
C GLU A 3 -11.77 2.64 28.05
N TRP A 4 -11.37 2.26 26.84
CA TRP A 4 -10.17 2.75 26.17
C TRP A 4 -10.44 2.92 24.67
N GLU A 5 -9.61 3.70 23.99
CA GLU A 5 -9.80 4.04 22.58
C GLU A 5 -9.16 3.00 21.64
N CYS A 6 -9.98 2.23 20.94
CA CYS A 6 -9.56 1.38 19.84
C CYS A 6 -9.36 2.20 18.58
N ALA A 7 -8.23 2.02 17.89
CA ALA A 7 -7.88 2.77 16.68
C ALA A 7 -8.91 2.64 15.54
N PHE A 8 -9.78 1.62 15.55
CA PHE A 8 -10.73 1.36 14.46
C PHE A 8 -12.19 1.60 14.83
N CYS A 9 -12.58 1.38 16.09
CA CYS A 9 -13.97 1.52 16.53
C CYS A 9 -14.21 2.60 17.59
N GLY A 10 -13.16 3.27 18.06
CA GLY A 10 -13.25 4.26 19.13
C GLY A 10 -13.42 3.60 20.50
N PRO A 11 -14.19 4.22 21.42
CA PRO A 11 -14.35 3.75 22.80
C PRO A 11 -14.80 2.29 22.88
N THR A 12 -14.15 1.51 23.73
CA THR A 12 -14.48 0.10 23.95
C THR A 12 -13.92 -0.42 25.27
N ASP A 13 -14.58 -1.45 25.82
CA ASP A 13 -14.12 -2.23 26.97
C ASP A 13 -13.51 -3.59 26.57
N ALA A 14 -13.53 -3.93 25.27
CA ALA A 14 -13.02 -5.18 24.77
C ALA A 14 -11.51 -5.31 24.97
N LYS A 15 -11.02 -6.56 25.09
CA LYS A 15 -9.61 -6.86 25.32
C LYS A 15 -8.71 -6.19 24.27
N ARG A 16 -7.69 -5.46 24.73
CA ARG A 16 -6.67 -4.83 23.88
C ARG A 16 -5.71 -5.87 23.30
N THR A 17 -5.53 -5.88 21.99
CA THR A 17 -4.65 -6.77 21.23
C THR A 17 -3.52 -6.01 20.56
N LYS A 18 -2.56 -6.74 19.99
CA LYS A 18 -1.54 -6.22 19.09
C LYS A 18 -2.03 -6.41 17.66
N GLU A 19 -1.96 -5.36 16.85
CA GLU A 19 -2.19 -5.41 15.42
C GLU A 19 -0.86 -5.31 14.68
N HIS A 20 -0.69 -6.14 13.65
CA HIS A 20 0.53 -6.17 12.86
C HIS A 20 0.47 -5.10 11.76
N LEU A 21 1.63 -4.57 11.35
CA LEU A 21 1.69 -3.73 10.15
C LEU A 21 1.27 -4.56 8.95
N TRP A 22 1.93 -5.70 8.78
CA TRP A 22 1.63 -6.73 7.78
C TRP A 22 1.04 -7.93 8.48
N PRO A 23 -0.08 -8.50 8.00
CA PRO A 23 -0.66 -9.68 8.63
C PRO A 23 0.38 -10.79 8.73
N ALA A 24 0.51 -11.40 9.91
CA ALA A 24 1.51 -12.45 10.15
C ALA A 24 1.37 -13.64 9.17
N SER A 25 0.16 -13.91 8.69
CA SER A 25 -0.12 -14.89 7.64
C SER A 25 0.46 -14.50 6.28
N LEU A 26 0.43 -13.22 5.92
CA LEU A 26 0.99 -12.69 4.68
C LEU A 26 2.52 -12.59 4.78
N HIS A 27 3.05 -12.17 5.93
CA HIS A 27 4.50 -12.13 6.15
C HIS A 27 5.13 -13.51 5.98
N ARG A 28 4.57 -14.54 6.61
CA ARG A 28 5.06 -15.93 6.48
C ARG A 28 5.08 -16.42 5.03
N ARG A 29 4.09 -16.05 4.22
CA ARG A 29 4.05 -16.38 2.78
C ARG A 29 5.19 -15.73 2.03
N VAL A 30 5.45 -14.45 2.27
CA VAL A 30 6.57 -13.73 1.64
C VAL A 30 7.90 -14.34 2.08
N ALA A 31 8.08 -14.58 3.39
CA ALA A 31 9.30 -15.19 3.92
C ALA A 31 9.61 -16.56 3.30
N ALA A 32 8.58 -17.40 3.09
CA ALA A 32 8.73 -18.69 2.43
C ALA A 32 9.20 -18.58 0.96
N LEU A 33 9.00 -17.43 0.31
CA LEU A 33 9.41 -17.17 -1.08
C LEU A 33 10.79 -16.53 -1.20
N LEU A 34 11.48 -16.21 -0.10
CA LEU A 34 12.71 -15.41 -0.13
C LEU A 34 14.03 -16.22 -0.20
N ASP A 35 13.99 -17.54 -0.41
CA ASP A 35 15.19 -18.41 -0.56
C ASP A 35 16.33 -18.12 0.46
N GLY A 36 15.97 -18.08 1.74
CA GLY A 36 16.90 -17.75 2.84
C GLY A 36 17.06 -16.24 3.14
N GLY A 37 16.42 -15.37 2.35
CA GLY A 37 16.35 -13.93 2.61
C GLY A 37 15.31 -13.54 3.67
N GLU A 38 15.54 -12.40 4.33
CA GLU A 38 14.61 -11.83 5.32
C GLU A 38 13.78 -10.69 4.71
N GLN A 39 12.47 -10.68 4.97
CA GLN A 39 11.66 -9.49 4.69
C GLN A 39 12.00 -8.40 5.70
N LYS A 40 12.65 -7.34 5.20
CA LYS A 40 12.97 -6.16 5.99
C LYS A 40 11.85 -5.12 5.90
N PHE A 41 11.41 -4.63 7.05
CA PHE A 41 10.40 -3.59 7.16
C PHE A 41 11.06 -2.23 7.39
N TRP A 42 10.97 -1.34 6.40
CA TRP A 42 11.41 0.03 6.64
C TRP A 42 10.39 0.77 7.51
N ILE A 43 10.83 1.30 8.65
CA ILE A 43 10.03 2.23 9.46
C ILE A 43 10.64 3.61 9.35
N ALA A 44 9.92 4.53 8.69
CA ALA A 44 10.37 5.90 8.45
C ALA A 44 10.77 6.62 9.75
N ARG A 45 9.95 6.50 10.81
CA ARG A 45 10.22 7.11 12.12
C ARG A 45 11.53 6.65 12.76
N LEU A 46 11.94 5.41 12.51
CA LEU A 46 13.11 4.81 13.14
C LEU A 46 14.35 4.88 12.24
N GLU A 47 14.19 5.40 11.02
CA GLU A 47 15.21 5.43 9.97
C GLU A 47 15.98 4.11 9.81
N LYS A 48 15.28 2.98 10.03
CA LYS A 48 15.89 1.65 9.96
C LYS A 48 14.96 0.62 9.37
N ALA A 49 15.59 -0.38 8.78
CA ALA A 49 14.99 -1.66 8.48
C ALA A 49 14.88 -2.50 9.75
N LEU A 50 13.69 -3.00 10.06
CA LEU A 50 13.46 -3.99 11.10
C LEU A 50 13.32 -5.37 10.46
N SER A 51 13.94 -6.39 11.05
CA SER A 51 13.75 -7.80 10.71
C SER A 51 12.47 -8.37 11.35
N ASN A 52 12.08 -7.87 12.51
CA ASN A 52 10.86 -8.31 13.20
C ASN A 52 9.62 -7.57 12.70
N GLU A 53 8.49 -8.30 12.61
CA GLU A 53 7.20 -7.74 12.24
C GLU A 53 6.77 -6.60 13.19
N PRO A 54 6.58 -5.37 12.66
CA PRO A 54 6.12 -4.26 13.48
C PRO A 54 4.70 -4.49 13.97
N THR A 55 4.46 -4.30 15.28
CA THR A 55 3.13 -4.40 15.89
C THR A 55 2.82 -3.16 16.72
N ILE A 56 1.53 -2.84 16.81
CA ILE A 56 1.02 -1.75 17.63
C ILE A 56 -0.13 -2.26 18.51
N ARG A 57 -0.08 -1.97 19.81
CA ARG A 57 -1.07 -2.46 20.78
C ARG A 57 -2.16 -1.42 20.99
N ASP A 58 -3.10 -1.27 20.07
CA ASP A 58 -4.18 -0.26 20.15
C ASP A 58 -5.47 -0.67 19.42
N VAL A 59 -5.64 -1.97 19.18
CA VAL A 59 -6.84 -2.53 18.51
C VAL A 59 -7.55 -3.47 19.48
N CYS A 60 -8.88 -3.43 19.49
CA CYS A 60 -9.66 -4.31 20.37
C CYS A 60 -9.86 -5.67 19.72
N ALA A 61 -10.04 -6.70 20.54
CA ALA A 61 -10.20 -8.08 20.07
C ALA A 61 -11.37 -8.24 19.08
N SER A 62 -12.46 -7.49 19.26
CA SER A 62 -13.62 -7.53 18.36
C SER A 62 -13.29 -7.03 16.95
N CYS A 63 -12.50 -5.95 16.83
CA CYS A 63 -12.05 -5.48 15.51
C CYS A 63 -11.00 -6.41 14.92
N ASN A 64 -10.00 -6.79 15.75
CA ASN A 64 -8.85 -7.56 15.31
C ASN A 64 -9.22 -8.95 14.79
N ASN A 65 -10.09 -9.65 15.52
CA ASN A 65 -10.53 -11.01 15.19
C ASN A 65 -11.79 -11.04 14.31
N GLY A 66 -12.37 -9.88 14.02
CA GLY A 66 -13.57 -9.74 13.19
C GLY A 66 -13.23 -9.21 11.80
N GLU A 67 -13.65 -7.97 11.54
CA GLU A 67 -13.54 -7.36 10.21
C GLU A 67 -12.10 -7.27 9.71
N LEU A 68 -11.14 -6.94 10.58
CA LEU A 68 -9.73 -6.77 10.17
C LEU A 68 -9.10 -8.11 9.76
N SER A 69 -9.42 -9.19 10.45
CA SER A 69 -8.98 -10.55 10.09
C SER A 69 -9.63 -11.02 8.79
N SER A 70 -10.90 -10.66 8.55
CA SER A 70 -11.60 -10.99 7.30
C SER A 70 -10.92 -10.35 6.08
N LEU A 71 -10.50 -9.08 6.21
CA LEU A 71 -9.73 -8.39 5.16
C LEU A 71 -8.36 -9.05 4.93
N ASP A 72 -7.68 -9.48 5.98
CA ASP A 72 -6.38 -10.16 5.87
C ASP A 72 -6.49 -11.51 5.17
N ASN A 73 -7.54 -12.27 5.49
CA ASN A 73 -7.82 -13.55 4.85
C ASN A 73 -8.07 -13.37 3.35
N TYR A 74 -8.87 -12.36 2.98
CA TYR A 74 -9.10 -12.03 1.56
C TYR A 74 -7.78 -11.77 0.82
N VAL A 75 -6.91 -10.90 1.34
CA VAL A 75 -5.66 -10.57 0.62
C VAL A 75 -4.68 -11.74 0.62
N CYS A 76 -4.66 -12.60 1.64
CA CYS A 76 -3.88 -13.83 1.58
C CYS A 76 -4.32 -14.74 0.43
N GLN A 77 -5.63 -14.88 0.18
CA GLN A 77 -6.14 -15.68 -0.92
C GLN A 77 -5.76 -15.10 -2.29
N VAL A 78 -5.85 -13.76 -2.45
CA VAL A 78 -5.41 -13.10 -3.68
C VAL A 78 -3.89 -13.21 -3.85
N PHE A 79 -3.13 -13.12 -2.76
CA PHE A 79 -1.68 -13.25 -2.79
C PHE A 79 -1.25 -14.62 -3.29
N ASP A 80 -1.86 -15.68 -2.76
CA ASP A 80 -1.52 -17.06 -3.12
C ASP A 80 -1.77 -17.31 -4.62
N ARG A 81 -2.83 -16.73 -5.18
CA ARG A 81 -3.19 -16.86 -6.59
C ARG A 81 -2.36 -15.97 -7.53
N GLU A 82 -2.10 -14.72 -7.13
CA GLU A 82 -1.65 -13.68 -8.06
C GLU A 82 -0.33 -13.02 -7.64
N PHE A 83 -0.24 -12.56 -6.38
CA PHE A 83 0.84 -11.66 -5.96
C PHE A 83 2.14 -12.38 -5.57
N SER A 84 2.11 -13.70 -5.36
CA SER A 84 3.30 -14.50 -5.05
C SER A 84 4.32 -14.53 -6.20
N ILE A 85 3.84 -14.38 -7.44
CA ILE A 85 4.63 -14.43 -8.67
C ILE A 85 5.22 -13.05 -8.96
N ILE A 86 6.55 -12.98 -9.11
CA ILE A 86 7.22 -11.79 -9.65
C ILE A 86 7.04 -11.80 -11.16
N ARG A 87 6.55 -10.69 -11.71
CA ARG A 87 6.24 -10.51 -13.13
C ARG A 87 7.39 -9.82 -13.84
N GLU A 88 7.81 -10.38 -14.95
CA GLU A 88 8.81 -9.79 -15.83
C GLU A 88 8.22 -8.68 -16.68
N ARG A 89 9.09 -7.81 -17.21
CA ARG A 89 8.68 -6.70 -18.06
C ARG A 89 8.02 -7.23 -19.34
N GLY A 90 6.88 -6.66 -19.70
CA GLY A 90 6.12 -7.06 -20.89
C GLY A 90 5.09 -8.16 -20.66
N GLU A 91 5.04 -8.79 -19.48
CA GLU A 91 4.00 -9.76 -19.17
C GLU A 91 2.61 -9.13 -19.13
N GLU A 92 1.61 -9.82 -19.68
CA GLU A 92 0.19 -9.50 -19.51
C GLU A 92 -0.38 -10.25 -18.30
N VAL A 93 -1.11 -9.52 -17.44
CA VAL A 93 -1.71 -10.07 -16.22
C VAL A 93 -3.17 -9.70 -16.16
N LYS A 94 -4.04 -10.67 -15.87
CA LYS A 94 -5.44 -10.44 -15.54
C LYS A 94 -5.63 -10.63 -14.05
N LEU A 95 -5.87 -9.54 -13.33
CA LEU A 95 -6.11 -9.58 -11.90
C LEU A 95 -7.61 -9.59 -11.62
N GLU A 96 -8.10 -10.65 -10.97
CA GLU A 96 -9.45 -10.73 -10.42
C GLU A 96 -9.46 -10.31 -8.95
N TYR A 97 -10.43 -9.46 -8.58
CA TYR A 97 -10.50 -8.89 -7.24
C TYR A 97 -11.92 -8.42 -6.88
N ASP A 98 -12.22 -8.43 -5.59
CA ASP A 98 -13.32 -7.64 -5.01
C ASP A 98 -12.79 -6.23 -4.69
N TYR A 99 -13.35 -5.22 -5.35
CA TYR A 99 -12.91 -3.84 -5.19
C TYR A 99 -13.01 -3.34 -3.74
N HIS A 100 -14.11 -3.66 -3.04
CA HIS A 100 -14.33 -3.15 -1.70
C HIS A 100 -13.43 -3.84 -0.69
N LEU A 101 -13.29 -5.17 -0.75
CA LEU A 101 -12.40 -5.91 0.16
C LEU A 101 -10.94 -5.49 -0.07
N LEU A 102 -10.49 -5.41 -1.33
CA LEU A 102 -9.13 -4.99 -1.66
C LEU A 102 -8.85 -3.58 -1.17
N LYS A 103 -9.70 -2.62 -1.50
CA LYS A 103 -9.49 -1.22 -1.13
C LYS A 103 -9.52 -1.00 0.38
N ARG A 104 -10.43 -1.67 1.09
CA ARG A 104 -10.51 -1.59 2.56
C ARG A 104 -9.25 -2.15 3.20
N TRP A 105 -8.72 -3.26 2.69
CA TRP A 105 -7.45 -3.80 3.15
C TRP A 105 -6.27 -2.86 2.86
N LEU A 106 -6.18 -2.28 1.66
CA LEU A 106 -5.12 -1.32 1.32
C LEU A 106 -5.16 -0.06 2.21
N LEU A 107 -6.35 0.42 2.54
CA LEU A 107 -6.55 1.52 3.48
C LEU A 107 -6.20 1.13 4.92
N LYS A 108 -6.56 -0.07 5.36
CA LYS A 108 -6.11 -0.64 6.65
C LYS A 108 -4.59 -0.64 6.74
N MET A 109 -3.90 -1.18 5.72
CA MET A 109 -2.44 -1.23 5.67
C MET A 109 -1.81 0.17 5.74
N SER A 110 -2.36 1.11 4.99
CA SER A 110 -1.90 2.50 4.98
C SER A 110 -2.14 3.18 6.33
N TYR A 111 -3.28 2.91 6.98
CA TYR A 111 -3.59 3.43 8.31
C TYR A 111 -2.70 2.85 9.41
N ASN A 112 -2.43 1.53 9.38
CA ASN A 112 -1.50 0.88 10.28
C ASN A 112 -0.10 1.49 10.14
N SER A 113 0.36 1.69 8.90
CA SER A 113 1.62 2.38 8.60
C SER A 113 1.65 3.79 9.18
N ALA A 114 0.62 4.60 8.90
CA ALA A 114 0.48 5.98 9.38
C ALA A 114 0.57 6.10 10.91
N ARG A 115 -0.14 5.23 11.63
CA ARG A 115 -0.14 5.20 13.09
C ARG A 115 1.24 4.84 13.66
N MET A 116 1.91 3.85 13.07
CA MET A 116 3.25 3.42 13.52
C MET A 116 4.33 4.47 13.25
N SER A 117 4.24 5.19 12.14
CA SER A 117 5.17 6.28 11.81
C SER A 117 4.79 7.62 12.47
N SER A 118 3.65 7.70 13.17
CA SER A 118 3.08 8.94 13.72
C SER A 118 2.95 10.06 12.68
N SER A 119 2.62 9.69 11.44
CA SER A 119 2.44 10.60 10.31
C SER A 119 1.04 10.41 9.76
N ASP A 120 0.35 11.50 9.40
CA ASP A 120 -0.88 11.56 8.60
C ASP A 120 -2.04 10.61 8.97
N ALA A 121 -2.03 10.00 10.16
CA ALA A 121 -3.09 9.11 10.64
C ALA A 121 -4.46 9.81 10.74
N ALA A 122 -4.48 11.13 10.94
CA ALA A 122 -5.69 11.94 10.96
C ALA A 122 -6.46 11.90 9.61
N LEU A 123 -5.75 11.74 8.47
CA LEU A 123 -6.38 11.63 7.15
C LEU A 123 -7.30 10.40 7.02
N PHE A 124 -7.06 9.37 7.82
CA PHE A 124 -7.80 8.12 7.79
C PHE A 124 -8.99 8.08 8.74
N GLN A 125 -9.06 8.99 9.72
CA GLN A 125 -10.14 9.00 10.72
C GLN A 125 -11.53 9.05 10.07
N PRO A 126 -11.80 9.91 9.07
CA PRO A 126 -13.09 9.91 8.37
C PRO A 126 -13.37 8.62 7.59
N LEU A 127 -12.34 7.84 7.26
CA LEU A 127 -12.44 6.62 6.44
C LEU A 127 -12.63 5.35 7.28
N LEU A 128 -12.51 5.41 8.61
CA LEU A 128 -12.67 4.23 9.47
C LEU A 128 -14.00 3.50 9.25
N PRO A 129 -15.16 4.17 9.08
CA PRO A 129 -16.40 3.47 8.78
C PRO A 129 -16.37 2.71 7.44
N TYR A 130 -15.62 3.18 6.44
CA TYR A 130 -15.41 2.45 5.18
C TYR A 130 -14.50 1.25 5.40
N ILE A 131 -13.35 1.45 6.05
CA ILE A 131 -12.40 0.37 6.38
C ILE A 131 -13.10 -0.74 7.16
N MET A 132 -13.96 -0.38 8.12
CA MET A 132 -14.74 -1.31 8.95
C MET A 132 -16.04 -1.80 8.30
N GLY A 133 -16.29 -1.50 7.02
CA GLY A 133 -17.43 -2.06 6.27
C GLY A 133 -18.80 -1.47 6.63
N LYS A 134 -18.82 -0.41 7.45
CA LYS A 134 -20.05 0.23 7.96
C LYS A 134 -20.64 1.24 6.99
N ASN A 135 -19.83 1.88 6.14
CA ASN A 135 -20.31 2.87 5.16
C ASN A 135 -19.46 2.88 3.89
N GLN A 136 -20.01 2.34 2.79
CA GLN A 136 -19.33 2.26 1.50
C GLN A 136 -19.15 3.62 0.81
N SER A 137 -20.08 4.56 1.03
CA SER A 137 -20.09 5.85 0.31
C SER A 137 -18.86 6.71 0.61
N ILE A 138 -18.35 6.63 1.84
CA ILE A 138 -17.17 7.36 2.31
C ILE A 138 -15.93 6.98 1.49
N GLY A 139 -15.84 5.73 1.03
CA GLY A 139 -14.72 5.27 0.21
C GLY A 139 -14.57 5.98 -1.13
N ARG A 140 -15.55 6.79 -1.57
CA ARG A 140 -15.48 7.52 -2.86
C ARG A 140 -14.44 8.65 -2.86
N SER A 141 -14.08 9.19 -1.70
CA SER A 141 -13.06 10.25 -1.57
C SER A 141 -11.64 9.75 -1.81
N VAL A 142 -11.44 8.43 -1.88
CA VAL A 142 -10.13 7.84 -2.22
C VAL A 142 -10.20 7.25 -3.61
N LYS A 143 -9.27 7.59 -4.49
CA LYS A 143 -9.09 6.91 -5.78
C LYS A 143 -8.04 5.82 -5.64
N LEU A 144 -8.31 4.68 -6.28
CA LEU A 144 -7.42 3.52 -6.25
C LEU A 144 -6.91 3.27 -7.66
N PHE A 145 -5.59 3.28 -7.79
CA PHE A 145 -4.90 2.94 -9.02
C PHE A 145 -4.02 1.72 -8.79
N LEU A 146 -3.77 0.98 -9.86
CA LEU A 146 -2.85 -0.14 -9.88
C LEU A 146 -1.92 0.01 -11.08
N GLU A 147 -0.64 -0.17 -10.84
CA GLU A 147 0.38 -0.36 -11.88
C GLU A 147 1.27 -1.55 -11.50
N MET A 148 1.99 -2.06 -12.49
CA MET A 148 2.91 -3.17 -12.30
C MET A 148 4.34 -2.69 -12.09
N THR A 149 5.07 -3.39 -11.24
CA THR A 149 6.50 -3.20 -11.00
C THR A 149 7.27 -4.44 -11.46
N TYR A 150 8.29 -4.22 -12.27
CA TYR A 150 9.13 -5.27 -12.86
C TYR A 150 10.57 -5.20 -12.32
N PRO A 151 11.37 -6.27 -12.44
CA PRO A 151 12.78 -6.27 -12.05
C PRO A 151 13.59 -5.16 -12.73
N SER A 152 14.50 -4.52 -11.98
CA SER A 152 15.46 -3.58 -12.54
C SER A 152 16.78 -4.27 -12.81
N GLU A 153 17.40 -3.97 -13.94
CA GLU A 153 18.81 -4.22 -14.17
C GLU A 153 19.57 -2.92 -13.87
N LEU A 154 20.46 -2.97 -12.88
CA LEU A 154 21.31 -1.86 -12.49
C LEU A 154 22.59 -1.85 -13.33
N THR A 155 23.11 -0.65 -13.57
CA THR A 155 24.45 -0.49 -14.14
C THR A 155 25.52 -0.69 -13.07
N GLU A 156 26.77 -0.95 -13.45
CA GLU A 156 27.90 -1.04 -12.51
C GLU A 156 28.07 0.27 -11.69
N GLU A 157 27.67 1.42 -12.24
CA GLU A 157 27.70 2.72 -11.55
C GLU A 157 26.62 2.84 -10.47
N ASP A 158 25.47 2.19 -10.65
CA ASP A 158 24.37 2.16 -9.67
C ASP A 158 24.58 1.09 -8.59
N ALA A 159 25.32 0.03 -8.91
CA ALA A 159 25.65 -1.08 -8.02
C ALA A 159 26.68 -0.65 -6.95
N HIS A 160 26.21 0.03 -5.91
CA HIS A 160 27.00 0.29 -4.70
C HIS A 160 27.11 -1.00 -3.85
N ASP A 161 28.15 -1.09 -3.01
CA ASP A 161 28.45 -2.24 -2.14
C ASP A 161 27.19 -2.88 -1.54
N GLY A 162 26.88 -4.10 -1.98
CA GLY A 162 25.81 -4.95 -1.43
C GLY A 162 24.43 -4.84 -2.10
N VAL A 163 24.25 -4.01 -3.15
CA VAL A 163 23.03 -4.03 -3.98
C VAL A 163 23.23 -5.01 -5.15
N PRO A 164 22.33 -6.01 -5.35
CA PRO A 164 22.44 -6.91 -6.48
C PRO A 164 22.27 -6.19 -7.82
N MET A 165 22.95 -6.68 -8.87
CA MET A 165 22.81 -6.18 -10.24
C MET A 165 21.36 -6.22 -10.73
N THR A 166 20.59 -7.23 -10.31
CA THR A 166 19.16 -7.30 -10.57
C THR A 166 18.37 -7.08 -9.29
N VAL A 167 17.60 -5.98 -9.24
CA VAL A 167 16.71 -5.68 -8.11
C VAL A 167 15.30 -6.15 -8.43
N ARG A 168 14.85 -7.20 -7.75
CA ARG A 168 13.52 -7.79 -7.96
C ARG A 168 12.52 -7.26 -6.92
N PRO A 169 11.23 -7.08 -7.28
CA PRO A 169 10.19 -6.67 -6.34
C PRO A 169 9.77 -7.85 -5.44
N ALA A 170 10.69 -8.36 -4.62
CA ALA A 170 10.49 -9.57 -3.83
C ALA A 170 9.77 -9.32 -2.49
N ILE A 171 9.83 -8.09 -1.98
CA ILE A 171 9.30 -7.73 -0.66
C ILE A 171 8.08 -6.82 -0.76
N ASN A 172 7.15 -6.99 0.19
CA ASN A 172 6.02 -6.08 0.33
C ASN A 172 6.46 -4.76 0.99
N ARG A 173 5.91 -3.64 0.53
CA ARG A 173 6.22 -2.30 1.05
C ARG A 173 4.95 -1.48 1.21
N VAL A 174 4.96 -0.57 2.19
CA VAL A 174 3.89 0.42 2.38
C VAL A 174 4.53 1.76 2.69
N GLY A 175 4.01 2.82 2.09
CA GLY A 175 4.58 4.14 2.22
C GLY A 175 3.92 5.12 1.25
N PHE A 176 4.75 5.79 0.47
CA PHE A 176 4.32 6.83 -0.44
C PHE A 176 5.03 6.69 -1.78
N VAL A 177 4.45 7.26 -2.83
CA VAL A 177 5.07 7.43 -4.14
C VAL A 177 4.89 8.88 -4.54
N GLY A 178 5.99 9.51 -4.92
CA GLY A 178 6.00 10.84 -5.51
C GLY A 178 5.90 10.76 -7.04
N TYR A 179 5.13 11.66 -7.66
CA TYR A 179 5.09 11.83 -9.10
C TYR A 179 5.01 13.30 -9.48
N LYS A 180 5.67 13.66 -10.58
CA LYS A 180 5.70 15.04 -11.08
C LYS A 180 4.46 15.32 -11.92
N THR A 181 3.89 16.50 -11.73
CA THR A 181 2.81 17.05 -12.56
C THR A 181 3.22 18.45 -13.02
N PRO A 182 2.54 19.03 -14.03
CA PRO A 182 2.75 20.44 -14.39
C PRO A 182 2.54 21.41 -13.20
N ALA A 183 1.71 21.03 -12.23
CA ALA A 183 1.45 21.78 -11.01
C ALA A 183 2.47 21.53 -9.88
N GLY A 184 3.51 20.72 -10.13
CA GLY A 184 4.55 20.36 -9.16
C GLY A 184 4.52 18.89 -8.74
N MET A 185 5.34 18.57 -7.73
CA MET A 185 5.44 17.22 -7.18
C MET A 185 4.21 16.89 -6.34
N LYS A 186 3.54 15.77 -6.66
CA LYS A 186 2.42 15.23 -5.90
C LYS A 186 2.83 13.92 -5.25
N ILE A 187 2.16 13.59 -4.15
CA ILE A 187 2.41 12.39 -3.35
C ILE A 187 1.10 11.62 -3.19
N VAL A 188 1.18 10.30 -3.34
CA VAL A 188 0.09 9.37 -3.02
C VAL A 188 0.58 8.31 -2.04
N ARG A 189 -0.35 7.71 -1.29
CA ARG A 189 -0.06 6.53 -0.48
C ARG A 189 0.14 5.33 -1.41
N ALA A 190 1.08 4.47 -1.08
CA ALA A 190 1.39 3.28 -1.88
C ALA A 190 1.47 2.03 -1.01
N VAL A 191 0.91 0.93 -1.51
CA VAL A 191 1.06 -0.42 -0.97
C VAL A 191 1.54 -1.31 -2.12
N HIS A 192 2.75 -1.85 -1.96
CA HIS A 192 3.39 -2.71 -2.93
C HIS A 192 3.29 -4.15 -2.45
N LEU A 193 2.66 -5.00 -3.26
CA LEU A 193 2.61 -6.44 -3.12
C LEU A 193 3.44 -7.05 -4.24
N ARG A 194 4.74 -7.15 -4.00
CA ARG A 194 5.72 -7.61 -5.01
C ARG A 194 5.56 -6.81 -6.31
N SER A 195 5.21 -7.46 -7.43
CA SER A 195 5.02 -6.80 -8.72
C SER A 195 3.77 -5.93 -8.85
N PHE A 196 2.92 -5.83 -7.82
CA PHE A 196 1.68 -5.05 -7.85
C PHE A 196 1.80 -3.80 -6.98
N SER A 197 1.73 -2.62 -7.59
CA SER A 197 1.82 -1.34 -6.90
C SER A 197 0.46 -0.65 -6.85
N PHE A 198 -0.19 -0.70 -5.69
CA PHE A 198 -1.47 -0.05 -5.45
C PHE A 198 -1.25 1.37 -4.93
N LEU A 199 -1.85 2.34 -5.61
CA LEU A 199 -1.69 3.77 -5.33
C LEU A 199 -3.03 4.36 -4.90
N LEU A 200 -3.05 4.97 -3.71
CA LEU A 200 -4.22 5.54 -3.07
C LEU A 200 -4.10 7.07 -3.08
N ALA A 201 -4.96 7.73 -3.85
CA ALA A 201 -5.05 9.18 -3.87
C ALA A 201 -6.23 9.67 -3.01
N PHE A 202 -5.93 10.46 -1.99
CA PHE A 202 -6.92 11.01 -1.08
C PHE A 202 -7.39 12.35 -1.64
N LEU A 203 -8.66 12.42 -2.02
CA LEU A 203 -9.29 13.63 -2.53
C LEU A 203 -10.14 14.26 -1.42
N PRO A 204 -10.30 15.60 -1.43
CA PRO A 204 -11.19 16.28 -0.49
C PRO A 204 -12.60 15.66 -0.54
N PRO A 205 -13.26 15.41 0.61
CA PRO A 205 -14.62 14.88 0.64
C PRO A 205 -15.64 15.76 -0.12
N THR A 206 -15.34 17.05 -0.25
CA THR A 206 -16.14 18.07 -0.95
C THR A 206 -15.78 18.18 -2.44
N ALA A 207 -14.85 17.38 -2.95
CA ALA A 207 -14.42 17.46 -4.35
C ALA A 207 -15.58 17.14 -5.29
N LYS A 208 -15.82 18.04 -6.25
CA LYS A 208 -16.83 17.85 -7.29
C LYS A 208 -16.43 16.70 -8.22
N ALA A 209 -17.41 16.04 -8.83
CA ALA A 209 -17.17 14.94 -9.76
C ALA A 209 -16.22 15.31 -10.91
N ALA A 210 -16.38 16.50 -11.50
CA ALA A 210 -15.51 17.01 -12.54
C ALA A 210 -14.04 17.17 -12.06
N SER A 211 -13.83 17.67 -10.85
CA SER A 211 -12.48 17.79 -10.26
C SER A 211 -11.84 16.42 -10.01
N MET A 212 -12.64 15.44 -9.56
CA MET A 212 -12.15 14.07 -9.38
C MET A 212 -11.78 13.41 -10.72
N GLN A 213 -12.57 13.65 -11.77
CA GLN A 213 -12.28 13.15 -13.12
C GLN A 213 -11.01 13.81 -13.70
N ALA A 214 -10.86 15.13 -13.55
CA ALA A 214 -9.67 15.84 -13.97
C ALA A 214 -8.41 15.32 -13.26
N PHE A 215 -8.49 15.05 -11.95
CA PHE A 215 -7.41 14.44 -11.20
C PHE A 215 -7.05 13.05 -11.75
N VAL A 216 -8.04 12.18 -11.99
CA VAL A 216 -7.81 10.84 -12.55
C VAL A 216 -7.14 10.92 -13.93
N ALA A 217 -7.60 11.83 -14.79
CA ALA A 217 -7.02 12.02 -16.12
C ALA A 217 -5.56 12.50 -16.06
N GLU A 218 -5.26 13.49 -15.21
CA GLU A 218 -3.89 13.97 -14.99
C GLU A 218 -2.99 12.86 -14.43
N PHE A 219 -3.48 12.10 -13.44
CA PHE A 219 -2.74 11.00 -12.84
C PHE A 219 -2.37 9.93 -13.88
N LEU A 220 -3.35 9.47 -14.66
CA LEU A 220 -3.14 8.46 -15.70
C LEU A 220 -2.28 8.98 -16.86
N SER A 221 -2.34 10.28 -17.17
CA SER A 221 -1.42 10.90 -18.14
C SER A 221 0.02 10.88 -17.66
N SER A 222 0.26 11.05 -16.36
CA SER A 222 1.61 10.97 -15.77
C SER A 222 2.09 9.53 -15.57
N ARG A 223 1.17 8.55 -15.57
CA ARG A 223 1.44 7.12 -15.34
C ARG A 223 0.64 6.26 -16.32
N PRO A 224 1.04 6.20 -17.61
CA PRO A 224 0.23 5.58 -18.67
C PRO A 224 0.02 4.06 -18.49
N ALA A 225 0.91 3.39 -17.77
CA ALA A 225 0.77 1.97 -17.43
C ALA A 225 -0.18 1.70 -16.26
N ALA A 226 -0.57 2.73 -15.49
CA ALA A 226 -1.51 2.57 -14.39
C ALA A 226 -2.95 2.40 -14.89
N ARG A 227 -3.79 1.80 -14.06
CA ARG A 227 -5.23 1.63 -14.27
C ARG A 227 -5.99 2.10 -13.04
N GLU A 228 -7.08 2.86 -13.23
CA GLU A 228 -8.02 3.14 -12.14
C GLU A 228 -8.86 1.88 -11.86
N LEU A 229 -8.85 1.42 -10.61
CA LEU A 229 -9.74 0.36 -10.17
C LEU A 229 -11.05 0.98 -9.66
N ARG A 230 -12.19 0.40 -10.06
CA ARG A 230 -13.53 0.90 -9.73
C ARG A 230 -14.41 -0.21 -9.18
N ALA A 231 -15.42 0.17 -8.40
CA ALA A 231 -16.38 -0.78 -7.82
C ALA A 231 -17.19 -1.55 -8.86
N SER A 232 -17.35 -1.01 -10.07
CA SER A 232 -18.03 -1.66 -11.19
C SER A 232 -17.14 -2.70 -11.92
N MET A 233 -15.92 -2.94 -11.46
CA MET A 233 -14.96 -3.86 -12.07
C MET A 233 -14.64 -4.98 -11.09
N SER A 234 -14.69 -6.22 -11.56
CA SER A 234 -14.24 -7.42 -10.85
C SER A 234 -12.90 -7.96 -11.39
N GLN A 235 -12.44 -7.42 -12.52
CA GLN A 235 -11.20 -7.81 -13.18
C GLN A 235 -10.54 -6.59 -13.82
N VAL A 236 -9.21 -6.58 -13.89
CA VAL A 236 -8.41 -5.61 -14.65
C VAL A 236 -7.31 -6.33 -15.43
N SER A 237 -7.09 -5.92 -16.69
CA SER A 237 -5.95 -6.35 -17.49
C SER A 237 -4.82 -5.33 -17.34
N LEU A 238 -3.61 -5.82 -17.09
CA LEU A 238 -2.41 -5.05 -16.82
C LEU A 238 -1.30 -5.52 -17.75
N HIS A 239 -0.45 -4.59 -18.16
CA HIS A 239 0.81 -4.89 -18.82
C HIS A 239 1.94 -4.52 -17.87
N CYS A 240 2.89 -5.43 -17.69
CA CYS A 240 3.99 -5.27 -16.75
C CYS A 240 5.05 -4.32 -17.32
N ASP A 241 4.75 -3.03 -17.39
CA ASP A 241 5.63 -1.99 -17.94
C ASP A 241 5.44 -0.65 -17.21
N GLY A 242 5.13 -0.71 -15.91
CA GLY A 242 4.82 0.49 -15.13
C GLY A 242 6.05 1.23 -14.64
N ILE A 243 6.76 0.62 -13.71
CA ILE A 243 7.97 1.20 -13.13
C ILE A 243 8.94 0.07 -12.78
N ASP A 244 10.22 0.28 -12.99
CA ASP A 244 11.24 -0.67 -12.55
C ASP A 244 11.35 -0.66 -11.01
N CYS A 245 11.75 -1.78 -10.42
CA CYS A 245 11.78 -1.97 -8.96
C CYS A 245 12.65 -0.96 -8.22
N TRP A 246 13.84 -0.65 -8.75
CA TRP A 246 14.78 0.30 -8.18
C TRP A 246 14.19 1.72 -8.15
N SER A 247 13.68 2.22 -9.28
CA SER A 247 13.00 3.51 -9.33
C SER A 247 11.80 3.57 -8.37
N SER A 248 11.06 2.47 -8.24
CA SER A 248 9.95 2.35 -7.28
C SER A 248 10.41 2.41 -5.82
N ILE A 249 11.60 1.88 -5.50
CA ILE A 249 12.20 1.98 -4.17
C ILE A 249 12.67 3.41 -3.90
N VAL A 250 13.37 4.03 -4.85
CA VAL A 250 13.86 5.41 -4.74
C VAL A 250 12.71 6.42 -4.65
N SER A 251 11.63 6.23 -5.42
CA SER A 251 10.40 7.03 -5.30
C SER A 251 9.73 6.90 -3.93
N GLY A 252 9.84 5.73 -3.30
CA GLY A 252 9.40 5.52 -1.92
C GLY A 252 10.20 6.32 -0.88
N MET A 253 11.42 6.74 -1.24
CA MET A 253 12.32 7.52 -0.39
C MET A 253 12.25 9.03 -0.67
N THR A 254 11.47 9.49 -1.66
CA THR A 254 11.49 10.91 -2.08
C THR A 254 11.02 11.88 -0.99
N HIS A 255 10.25 11.43 0.00
CA HIS A 255 9.96 12.21 1.21
C HIS A 255 11.19 12.60 2.04
N ARG A 256 12.33 11.95 1.81
CA ARG A 256 13.62 12.24 2.44
C ARG A 256 14.46 13.23 1.65
N LEU A 257 14.13 13.48 0.39
CA LEU A 257 14.77 14.51 -0.40
C LEU A 257 14.14 15.85 0.02
N LYS A 258 14.67 16.43 1.11
CA LYS A 258 14.66 17.90 1.20
C LYS A 258 15.25 18.39 -0.13
N PRO A 259 14.65 19.39 -0.81
CA PRO A 259 15.40 20.09 -1.83
C PRO A 259 16.71 20.53 -1.17
N LYS A 260 17.86 20.21 -1.77
CA LYS A 260 19.05 21.00 -1.49
C LYS A 260 18.64 22.43 -1.87
N GLU A 261 18.45 23.28 -0.88
CA GLU A 261 18.42 24.72 -1.10
C GLU A 261 19.78 25.05 -1.75
N THR A 262 19.77 25.23 -3.06
CA THR A 262 20.80 25.95 -3.80
C THR A 262 20.51 27.42 -3.72
#